data_AF-G3UII9-F1
#
_entry.id   AF-G3UII9-F1
#
_cell.length_a   1.000
_cell.length_b   1.000
_cell.length_c   1.000
_cell.angle_alpha   90.00
_cell.angle_beta   90.00
_cell.angle_gamma   90.00
#
_symmetry.space_group_name_H-M   'P 1'
#
loop_
_entity.id
_entity.type
_entity.pdbx_description
1 polymer ?
#
loop_
_entity_poly.entity_id
_entity_poly.type
_entity_poly.pdbx_seq_one_letter_code
_entity_poly.pdbx_strand_id
1 'polypeptide(L)'
;PALEMEQLNELELLMEESFGEEAARSAEIFQKKMKVSFPKTVLSRGVDNRYLVLAVKTVQNEEGSHEKHLIITTSPSLEHKELCILRNDWCCVPVEPGDIIHLEGDCASDTWIIDRDLGYLILYPDMLISGTSVANSIRCMRRAVLSETFRSSDLATRQMLIGTVLHEVFQKAISDSFAPEKLQELAFQTVQEIRHLKEMYRLNLTQDEIKQEVEEYLPSFSKWAGDFMRKDTSADFPQMQLSLPSDDSKNNSTCNIEVIKSTDIEESIWSPRFGLKGKIDVTVGVKIHRGCEMKYKIMPLELKTGKESNSIEHRSQVVLYTLLSQERRPDPEAGLLLYLKTGQMYPVPAKHLDKRGC
;
A
#
# COMPACT_ATOMS: atom_id res chain seq x y z
N PRO A 1 29.65 49.79 -36.51
CA PRO A 1 28.30 49.94 -35.95
C PRO A 1 27.24 49.05 -36.61
N ALA A 2 27.14 49.01 -37.95
CA ALA A 2 26.14 48.18 -38.65
C ALA A 2 26.46 46.66 -38.63
N LEU A 3 27.73 46.30 -38.85
CA LEU A 3 28.19 44.89 -38.81
C LEU A 3 28.15 44.25 -37.41
N GLU A 4 28.28 45.05 -36.34
CA GLU A 4 28.17 44.56 -34.95
C GLU A 4 26.71 44.26 -34.55
N MET A 5 25.76 45.05 -35.07
CA MET A 5 24.32 44.79 -34.84
C MET A 5 23.82 43.57 -35.61
N GLU A 6 24.34 43.29 -36.82
CA GLU A 6 23.99 42.08 -37.59
C GLU A 6 24.45 40.79 -36.91
N GLN A 7 25.66 40.78 -36.33
CA GLN A 7 26.21 39.61 -35.64
C GLN A 7 25.51 39.31 -34.31
N LEU A 8 25.09 40.33 -33.57
CA LEU A 8 24.28 40.16 -32.34
C LEU A 8 22.89 39.59 -32.67
N ASN A 9 22.28 40.02 -33.77
CA ASN A 9 20.97 39.54 -34.23
C ASN A 9 21.04 38.09 -34.74
N GLU A 10 22.11 37.71 -35.46
CA GLU A 10 22.34 36.32 -35.89
C GLU A 10 22.61 35.40 -34.69
N LEU A 11 23.32 35.86 -33.66
CA LEU A 11 23.55 35.07 -32.44
C LEU A 11 22.25 34.88 -31.64
N GLU A 12 21.42 35.92 -31.52
CA GLU A 12 20.10 35.83 -30.89
C GLU A 12 19.16 34.90 -31.67
N LEU A 13 19.12 35.00 -33.00
CA LEU A 13 18.34 34.11 -33.87
C LEU A 13 18.81 32.65 -33.79
N LEU A 14 20.13 32.40 -33.80
CA LEU A 14 20.68 31.05 -33.65
C LEU A 14 20.44 30.49 -32.25
N MET A 15 20.42 31.34 -31.22
CA MET A 15 20.05 30.92 -29.86
C MET A 15 18.55 30.59 -29.79
N GLU A 16 17.66 31.44 -30.31
CA GLU A 16 16.21 31.19 -30.32
C GLU A 16 15.82 29.96 -31.16
N GLU A 17 16.41 29.76 -32.34
CA GLU A 17 16.21 28.56 -33.17
C GLU A 17 16.79 27.30 -32.51
N SER A 18 17.98 27.39 -31.89
CA SER A 18 18.59 26.28 -31.12
C SER A 18 17.71 25.87 -29.95
N PHE A 19 17.21 26.82 -29.15
CA PHE A 19 16.37 26.51 -27.99
C PHE A 19 15.01 25.94 -28.40
N GLY A 20 14.42 26.42 -29.50
CA GLY A 20 13.16 25.91 -30.05
C GLY A 20 13.28 24.50 -30.63
N GLU A 21 14.31 24.24 -31.44
CA GLU A 21 14.56 22.91 -32.04
C GLU A 21 15.00 21.88 -31.01
N GLU A 22 15.81 22.28 -30.01
CA GLU A 22 16.27 21.38 -28.94
C GLU A 22 15.13 21.03 -27.98
N ALA A 23 14.22 21.97 -27.69
CA ALA A 23 13.00 21.71 -26.92
C ALA A 23 12.03 20.78 -27.69
N ALA A 24 11.85 20.99 -29.00
CA ALA A 24 11.00 20.15 -29.84
C ALA A 24 11.58 18.73 -30.04
N ARG A 25 12.89 18.59 -30.26
CA ARG A 25 13.57 17.28 -30.31
C ARG A 25 13.51 16.55 -28.98
N SER A 26 13.71 17.26 -27.87
CA SER A 26 13.59 16.69 -26.53
C SER A 26 12.17 16.19 -26.28
N ALA A 27 11.15 16.98 -26.66
CA ALA A 27 9.74 16.60 -26.60
C ALA A 27 9.45 15.29 -27.35
N GLU A 28 9.93 15.17 -28.59
CA GLU A 28 9.75 13.96 -29.41
C GLU A 28 10.46 12.74 -28.81
N ILE A 29 11.65 12.91 -28.25
CA ILE A 29 12.41 11.84 -27.57
C ILE A 29 11.65 11.37 -26.31
N PHE A 30 11.12 12.29 -25.51
CA PHE A 30 10.34 11.95 -24.32
C PHE A 30 9.04 11.25 -24.69
N GLN A 31 8.30 11.76 -25.68
CA GLN A 31 7.10 11.09 -26.19
C GLN A 31 7.41 9.70 -26.76
N LYS A 32 8.59 9.49 -27.36
CA LYS A 32 9.03 8.17 -27.84
C LYS A 32 9.39 7.23 -26.69
N LYS A 33 10.11 7.69 -25.66
CA LYS A 33 10.40 6.92 -24.43
C LYS A 33 9.10 6.53 -23.72
N MET A 34 8.15 7.47 -23.59
CA MET A 34 6.81 7.21 -23.08
C MET A 34 6.05 6.19 -23.92
N LYS A 35 6.02 6.32 -25.25
CA LYS A 35 5.31 5.38 -26.13
C LYS A 35 5.89 3.97 -26.07
N VAL A 36 7.19 3.83 -25.79
CA VAL A 36 7.84 2.51 -25.65
C VAL A 36 7.53 1.87 -24.30
N SER A 37 7.63 2.63 -23.20
CA SER A 37 7.44 2.09 -21.85
C SER A 37 5.98 2.05 -21.40
N PHE A 38 5.17 3.03 -21.82
CA PHE A 38 3.78 3.25 -21.41
C PHE A 38 2.90 3.77 -22.58
N PRO A 39 2.64 2.94 -23.60
CA PRO A 39 2.05 3.35 -24.89
C PRO A 39 0.65 3.95 -24.83
N LYS A 40 -0.07 3.80 -23.71
CA LYS A 40 -1.49 4.18 -23.56
C LYS A 40 -1.74 5.16 -22.41
N THR A 41 -0.70 5.68 -21.76
CA THR A 41 -0.90 6.59 -20.63
C THR A 41 -1.43 7.93 -21.14
N VAL A 42 -2.61 8.29 -20.65
CA VAL A 42 -3.22 9.59 -20.87
C VAL A 42 -2.75 10.51 -19.76
N LEU A 43 -2.16 11.64 -20.12
CA LEU A 43 -1.75 12.67 -19.17
C LEU A 43 -2.97 13.50 -18.75
N SER A 44 -3.14 13.73 -17.45
CA SER A 44 -4.32 14.38 -16.90
C SER A 44 -4.06 14.97 -15.51
N ARG A 45 -4.86 15.97 -15.12
CA ARG A 45 -4.97 16.48 -13.75
C ARG A 45 -6.06 15.72 -12.98
N GLY A 46 -6.21 16.00 -11.68
CA GLY A 46 -7.27 15.46 -10.83
C GLY A 46 -6.80 14.34 -9.91
N VAL A 47 -7.75 13.54 -9.40
CA VAL A 47 -7.48 12.46 -8.44
C VAL A 47 -6.59 11.38 -9.04
N ASP A 48 -6.77 11.04 -10.31
CA ASP A 48 -5.93 10.08 -11.04
C ASP A 48 -4.92 10.81 -11.95
N ASN A 49 -4.27 11.84 -11.44
CA ASN A 49 -3.35 12.64 -12.25
C ASN A 49 -2.18 11.80 -12.81
N ARG A 50 -1.72 12.18 -14.00
CA ARG A 50 -0.57 11.59 -14.68
C ARG A 50 0.25 12.70 -15.28
N TYR A 51 1.46 12.82 -14.78
CA TYR A 51 2.41 13.84 -15.19
C TYR A 51 3.61 13.23 -15.89
N LEU A 52 4.02 13.85 -16.99
CA LEU A 52 5.30 13.59 -17.64
C LEU A 52 6.37 14.51 -17.06
N VAL A 53 7.50 13.93 -16.67
CA VAL A 53 8.68 14.69 -16.24
C VAL A 53 9.45 15.18 -17.45
N LEU A 54 9.63 16.50 -17.56
CA LEU A 54 10.36 17.14 -18.67
C LEU A 54 11.81 17.45 -18.31
N ALA A 55 12.05 17.87 -17.07
CA ALA A 55 13.38 18.21 -16.60
C ALA A 55 13.51 17.97 -15.09
N VAL A 56 14.71 17.65 -14.66
CA VAL A 56 15.08 17.43 -13.25
C VAL A 56 16.28 18.31 -12.93
N LYS A 57 16.17 19.13 -11.89
CA LYS A 57 17.25 20.02 -11.43
C LYS A 57 17.42 19.86 -9.93
N THR A 58 18.65 19.75 -9.47
CA THR A 58 18.96 19.80 -8.03
C THR A 58 19.40 21.21 -7.69
N VAL A 59 18.73 21.82 -6.73
CA VAL A 59 18.94 23.21 -6.31
C VAL A 59 19.26 23.23 -4.82
N GLN A 60 20.07 24.17 -4.37
CA GLN A 60 20.20 24.45 -2.93
C GLN A 60 19.21 25.55 -2.56
N ASN A 61 18.40 25.30 -1.53
CA ASN A 61 17.51 26.32 -1.01
C ASN A 61 18.29 27.36 -0.17
N GLU A 62 17.60 28.41 0.26
CA GLU A 62 18.18 29.52 1.05
C GLU A 62 18.82 29.07 2.37
N GLU A 63 18.38 27.91 2.90
CA GLU A 63 18.88 27.29 4.13
C GLU A 63 20.07 26.34 3.87
N GLY A 64 20.52 26.21 2.62
CA GLY A 64 21.65 25.35 2.22
C GLY A 64 21.29 23.86 2.07
N SER A 65 20.01 23.49 2.20
CA SER A 65 19.54 22.13 1.98
C SER A 65 19.27 21.86 0.50
N HIS A 66 19.51 20.61 0.07
CA HIS A 66 19.29 20.21 -1.32
C HIS A 66 17.81 19.89 -1.57
N GLU A 67 17.25 20.52 -2.61
CA GLU A 67 15.92 20.23 -3.15
C GLU A 67 16.05 19.67 -4.57
N LYS A 68 15.09 18.83 -4.98
CA LYS A 68 14.98 18.36 -6.36
C LYS A 68 13.73 18.96 -7.00
N HIS A 69 13.95 19.79 -8.00
CA HIS A 69 12.90 20.50 -8.75
C HIS A 69 12.61 19.74 -10.04
N LEU A 70 11.36 19.37 -10.24
CA LEU A 70 10.85 18.68 -11.41
C LEU A 70 9.95 19.64 -12.21
N ILE A 71 10.25 19.80 -13.49
CA ILE A 71 9.32 20.47 -14.42
C ILE A 71 8.45 19.38 -15.02
N ILE A 72 7.14 19.47 -14.79
CA ILE A 72 6.19 18.43 -15.16
C ILE A 72 5.06 18.97 -16.03
N THR A 73 4.41 18.10 -16.81
CA THR A 73 3.29 18.51 -17.65
C THR A 73 2.21 17.44 -17.72
N THR A 74 0.96 17.89 -17.88
CA THR A 74 -0.19 17.05 -18.24
C THR A 74 -0.59 17.16 -19.70
N SER A 75 0.06 18.03 -20.49
CA SER A 75 -0.29 18.24 -21.89
C SER A 75 0.71 17.56 -22.84
N PRO A 76 0.23 16.81 -23.85
CA PRO A 76 1.08 16.33 -24.94
C PRO A 76 1.73 17.47 -25.74
N SER A 77 1.12 18.66 -25.77
CA SER A 77 1.65 19.85 -26.45
C SER A 77 2.78 20.55 -25.69
N LEU A 78 3.09 20.12 -24.45
CA LEU A 78 4.08 20.71 -23.54
C LEU A 78 3.84 22.17 -23.12
N GLU A 79 2.67 22.72 -23.42
CA GLU A 79 2.34 24.13 -23.16
C GLU A 79 2.12 24.42 -21.66
N HIS A 80 1.54 23.48 -20.92
CA HIS A 80 1.24 23.65 -19.50
C HIS A 80 2.32 22.97 -18.64
N LYS A 81 3.19 23.78 -18.03
CA LYS A 81 4.26 23.32 -17.16
C LYS A 81 3.93 23.66 -15.72
N GLU A 82 4.05 22.67 -14.85
CA GLU A 82 3.93 22.79 -13.41
C GLU A 82 5.30 22.51 -12.76
N LEU A 83 5.50 23.02 -11.56
CA LEU A 83 6.70 22.79 -10.77
C LEU A 83 6.39 21.80 -9.65
N CYS A 84 7.20 20.76 -9.50
CA CYS A 84 7.15 19.89 -8.33
C CYS A 84 8.49 19.94 -7.60
N ILE A 85 8.44 20.26 -6.30
CA ILE A 85 9.61 20.41 -5.44
C ILE A 85 9.62 19.25 -4.46
N LEU A 86 10.64 18.40 -4.59
CA LEU A 86 10.91 17.33 -3.65
C LEU A 86 11.94 17.81 -2.62
N ARG A 87 11.64 17.58 -1.34
CA ARG A 87 12.47 17.97 -0.20
C ARG A 87 12.85 16.76 0.66
N ASN A 88 13.85 16.94 1.51
CA ASN A 88 14.31 15.93 2.47
C ASN A 88 14.64 14.58 1.77
N ASP A 89 14.10 13.48 2.29
CA ASP A 89 14.35 12.12 1.83
C ASP A 89 13.82 11.88 0.40
N TRP A 90 12.85 12.68 -0.06
CA TRP A 90 12.30 12.59 -1.43
C TRP A 90 13.29 13.04 -2.50
N CYS A 91 14.33 13.80 -2.15
CA CYS A 91 15.42 14.12 -3.06
C CYS A 91 16.16 12.88 -3.58
N CYS A 92 16.06 11.74 -2.88
CA CYS A 92 16.70 10.49 -3.27
C CYS A 92 15.91 9.71 -4.34
N VAL A 93 14.66 10.08 -4.66
CA VAL A 93 13.86 9.38 -5.67
C VAL A 93 14.54 9.44 -7.04
N PRO A 94 14.79 8.31 -7.72
CA PRO A 94 15.52 8.25 -8.99
C PRO A 94 14.62 8.60 -10.17
N VAL A 95 14.06 9.81 -10.17
CA VAL A 95 13.24 10.34 -11.25
C VAL A 95 14.12 10.94 -12.35
N GLU A 96 13.79 10.61 -13.60
CA GLU A 96 14.48 11.08 -14.80
C GLU A 96 13.51 11.80 -15.77
N PRO A 97 14.04 12.67 -16.65
CA PRO A 97 13.26 13.16 -17.78
C PRO A 97 12.69 12.01 -18.64
N GLY A 98 11.40 12.13 -18.98
CA GLY A 98 10.62 11.14 -19.70
C GLY A 98 9.85 10.15 -18.81
N ASP A 99 10.03 10.20 -17.49
CA ASP A 99 9.29 9.36 -16.56
C ASP A 99 7.84 9.83 -16.37
N ILE A 100 6.98 8.88 -16.00
CA ILE A 100 5.59 9.13 -15.61
C ILE A 100 5.49 9.08 -14.10
N ILE A 101 4.90 10.12 -13.54
CA ILE A 101 4.65 10.21 -12.10
C ILE A 101 3.18 10.50 -11.82
N HIS A 102 2.77 10.16 -10.61
CA HIS A 102 1.52 10.56 -10.00
C HIS A 102 1.82 11.27 -8.68
N LEU A 103 1.06 12.31 -8.37
CA LEU A 103 1.25 13.14 -7.18
C LEU A 103 -0.01 13.06 -6.31
N GLU A 104 0.19 12.72 -5.03
CA GLU A 104 -0.83 12.78 -3.99
C GLU A 104 -0.53 13.95 -3.05
N GLY A 105 -1.54 14.76 -2.76
CA GLY A 105 -1.42 15.97 -1.93
C GLY A 105 -2.06 17.19 -2.58
N ASP A 106 -1.76 18.36 -2.02
CA ASP A 106 -2.32 19.62 -2.49
C ASP A 106 -1.36 20.35 -3.42
N CYS A 107 -1.89 20.86 -4.54
CA CYS A 107 -1.17 21.75 -5.45
C CYS A 107 -1.56 23.20 -5.13
N ALA A 108 -0.60 24.01 -4.70
CA ALA A 108 -0.81 25.43 -4.47
C ALA A 108 -0.17 26.24 -5.61
N SER A 109 -0.98 26.99 -6.35
CA SER A 109 -0.52 27.87 -7.44
C SER A 109 0.39 27.16 -8.47
N ASP A 110 -0.07 26.02 -9.00
CA ASP A 110 0.66 25.18 -9.97
C ASP A 110 2.04 24.67 -9.46
N THR A 111 2.26 24.72 -8.14
CA THR A 111 3.44 24.18 -7.47
C THR A 111 3.05 23.08 -6.49
N TRP A 112 3.65 21.91 -6.70
CA TRP A 112 3.57 20.76 -5.81
C TRP A 112 4.77 20.77 -4.87
N ILE A 113 4.53 20.64 -3.57
CA ILE A 113 5.58 20.48 -2.58
C ILE A 113 5.40 19.12 -1.91
N ILE A 114 6.43 18.28 -2.01
CA ILE A 114 6.45 16.95 -1.40
C ILE A 114 7.65 16.88 -0.48
N ASP A 115 7.38 16.71 0.81
CA ASP A 115 8.37 16.82 1.86
C ASP A 115 8.18 15.77 2.95
N ARG A 116 8.79 15.99 4.11
CA ARG A 116 8.75 15.02 5.20
C ARG A 116 7.34 14.73 5.70
N ASP A 117 6.45 15.71 5.62
CA ASP A 117 5.19 15.76 6.33
C ASP A 117 3.98 15.82 5.37
N LEU A 118 4.21 16.20 4.11
CA LEU A 118 3.16 16.46 3.12
C LEU A 118 3.41 15.71 1.80
N GLY A 119 2.31 15.11 1.31
CA GLY A 119 2.19 14.53 -0.03
C GLY A 119 2.98 13.24 -0.26
N TYR A 120 2.77 12.65 -1.43
CA TYR A 120 3.52 11.49 -1.93
C TYR A 120 3.79 11.63 -3.42
N LEU A 121 4.98 11.22 -3.85
CA LEU A 121 5.30 11.04 -5.26
C LEU A 121 5.34 9.55 -5.58
N ILE A 122 4.54 9.14 -6.57
CA ILE A 122 4.47 7.78 -7.07
C ILE A 122 5.14 7.74 -8.44
N LEU A 123 6.27 7.05 -8.52
CA LEU A 123 7.01 6.83 -9.77
C LEU A 123 6.44 5.62 -10.51
N TYR A 124 6.12 5.79 -11.79
CA TYR A 124 5.47 4.79 -12.64
C TYR A 124 4.17 4.24 -12.01
N PRO A 125 3.16 5.10 -11.81
CA PRO A 125 1.92 4.74 -11.11
C PRO A 125 1.12 3.60 -11.74
N ASP A 126 1.34 3.34 -13.04
CA ASP A 126 0.68 2.25 -13.76
C ASP A 126 1.39 0.89 -13.57
N MET A 127 2.56 0.86 -12.91
CA MET A 127 3.26 -0.37 -12.51
C MET A 127 2.82 -0.82 -11.12
N LEU A 128 1.84 -1.73 -11.08
CA LEU A 128 1.26 -2.20 -9.82
C LEU A 128 2.14 -3.24 -9.11
N ILE A 129 2.78 -2.82 -8.02
CA ILE A 129 3.61 -3.67 -7.15
C ILE A 129 2.76 -4.27 -6.03
N SER A 130 2.98 -5.55 -5.71
CA SER A 130 2.22 -6.18 -4.62
C SER A 130 2.65 -5.62 -3.25
N GLY A 131 1.70 -5.40 -2.34
CA GLY A 131 2.02 -4.92 -0.99
C GLY A 131 2.96 -5.87 -0.23
N THR A 132 2.87 -7.18 -0.49
CA THR A 132 3.80 -8.19 0.05
C THR A 132 5.22 -8.00 -0.49
N SER A 133 5.38 -7.67 -1.78
CA SER A 133 6.69 -7.41 -2.40
C SER A 133 7.34 -6.16 -1.81
N VAL A 134 6.57 -5.09 -1.56
CA VAL A 134 7.03 -3.85 -0.89
C VAL A 134 7.44 -4.15 0.56
N ALA A 135 6.62 -4.85 1.33
CA ALA A 135 6.98 -5.21 2.70
C ALA A 135 8.25 -6.08 2.77
N ASN A 136 8.44 -6.98 1.79
CA ASN A 136 9.62 -7.85 1.71
C ASN A 136 10.90 -7.11 1.26
N SER A 137 10.78 -5.97 0.58
CA SER A 137 11.92 -5.16 0.13
C SER A 137 12.58 -4.35 1.24
N ILE A 138 11.88 -4.11 2.36
CA ILE A 138 12.38 -3.38 3.53
C ILE A 138 13.74 -3.93 4.00
N ARG A 139 13.89 -5.26 4.03
CA ARG A 139 15.19 -5.89 4.38
C ARG A 139 16.15 -5.97 3.19
N CYS A 140 15.63 -6.22 1.99
CA CYS A 140 16.45 -6.42 0.80
C CYS A 140 15.63 -6.21 -0.48
N MET A 141 15.86 -5.07 -1.14
CA MET A 141 15.23 -4.74 -2.44
C MET A 141 15.56 -5.79 -3.52
N ARG A 142 16.82 -6.22 -3.60
CA ARG A 142 17.25 -7.25 -4.59
C ARG A 142 16.46 -8.54 -4.42
N ARG A 143 16.22 -8.99 -3.19
CA ARG A 143 15.44 -10.20 -2.92
C ARG A 143 14.01 -10.04 -3.41
N ALA A 144 13.36 -8.91 -3.14
CA ALA A 144 11.98 -8.66 -3.60
C ALA A 144 11.88 -8.69 -5.13
N VAL A 145 12.81 -8.04 -5.84
CA VAL A 145 12.86 -8.08 -7.31
C VAL A 145 13.07 -9.51 -7.84
N LEU A 146 13.97 -10.28 -7.23
CA LEU A 146 14.21 -11.67 -7.63
C LEU A 146 12.98 -12.55 -7.39
N SER A 147 12.30 -12.43 -6.25
CA SER A 147 11.07 -13.17 -5.96
C SER A 147 9.95 -12.84 -6.94
N GLU A 148 9.81 -11.57 -7.33
CA GLU A 148 8.80 -11.14 -8.31
C GLU A 148 9.12 -11.64 -9.73
N THR A 149 10.40 -11.70 -10.10
CA THR A 149 10.87 -12.14 -11.42
C THR A 149 10.82 -13.66 -11.55
N PHE A 150 11.19 -14.38 -10.50
CA PHE A 150 11.33 -15.84 -10.47
C PHE A 150 10.27 -16.48 -9.56
N ARG A 151 8.98 -16.17 -9.79
CA ARG A 151 7.86 -16.63 -8.94
C ARG A 151 7.76 -18.15 -8.71
N SER A 152 8.46 -18.96 -9.50
CA SER A 152 8.48 -20.42 -9.41
C SER A 152 9.51 -20.99 -8.41
N SER A 153 10.30 -20.15 -7.72
CA SER A 153 11.34 -20.63 -6.79
C SER A 153 10.84 -20.97 -5.39
N ASP A 154 9.69 -20.45 -4.98
CA ASP A 154 9.16 -20.68 -3.63
C ASP A 154 8.42 -22.02 -3.60
N LEU A 155 9.15 -23.05 -3.20
CA LEU A 155 8.59 -24.38 -2.97
C LEU A 155 7.47 -24.29 -1.94
N ALA A 156 6.32 -24.89 -2.26
CA ALA A 156 5.25 -25.07 -1.29
C ALA A 156 5.82 -25.79 -0.05
N THR A 157 5.48 -25.31 1.13
CA THR A 157 5.92 -25.90 2.40
C THR A 157 4.71 -26.35 3.20
N ARG A 158 4.93 -27.27 4.14
CA ARG A 158 3.92 -27.69 5.12
C ARG A 158 3.27 -26.49 5.81
N GLN A 159 4.08 -25.51 6.22
CA GLN A 159 3.60 -24.33 6.94
C GLN A 159 2.73 -23.41 6.06
N MET A 160 3.03 -23.28 4.78
CA MET A 160 2.20 -22.52 3.84
C MET A 160 0.84 -23.18 3.61
N LEU A 161 0.80 -24.52 3.51
CA LEU A 161 -0.44 -25.27 3.38
C LEU A 161 -1.31 -25.10 4.63
N ILE A 162 -0.73 -25.29 5.82
CA ILE A 162 -1.42 -25.06 7.11
C ILE A 162 -1.94 -23.63 7.19
N GLY A 163 -1.11 -22.65 6.78
CA GLY A 163 -1.50 -21.25 6.68
C GLY A 163 -2.75 -21.03 5.82
N THR A 164 -2.74 -21.60 4.62
CA THR A 164 -3.84 -21.48 3.65
C THR A 164 -5.14 -22.08 4.20
N VAL A 165 -5.07 -23.28 4.79
CA VAL A 165 -6.24 -23.93 5.39
C VAL A 165 -6.79 -23.11 6.56
N LEU A 166 -5.92 -22.60 7.44
CA LEU A 166 -6.34 -21.81 8.60
C LEU A 166 -6.97 -20.47 8.21
N HIS A 167 -6.43 -19.77 7.20
CA HIS A 167 -7.04 -18.55 6.66
C HIS A 167 -8.46 -18.85 6.17
N GLU A 168 -8.61 -19.92 5.40
CA GLU A 168 -9.90 -20.30 4.84
C GLU A 168 -10.92 -20.70 5.93
N VAL A 169 -10.51 -21.47 6.93
CA VAL A 169 -11.38 -21.80 8.08
C VAL A 169 -11.83 -20.54 8.80
N PHE A 170 -10.91 -19.59 9.03
CA PHE A 170 -11.25 -18.31 9.69
C PHE A 170 -12.23 -17.49 8.85
N GLN A 171 -12.01 -17.42 7.53
CA GLN A 171 -12.87 -16.70 6.59
C GLN A 171 -14.28 -17.29 6.52
N LYS A 172 -14.42 -18.62 6.56
CA LYS A 172 -15.73 -19.28 6.67
C LYS A 172 -16.37 -18.98 8.03
N ALA A 173 -15.61 -19.06 9.12
CA ALA A 173 -16.10 -18.87 10.48
C ALA A 173 -16.60 -17.45 10.76
N ILE A 174 -15.93 -16.41 10.24
CA ILE A 174 -16.33 -15.02 10.48
C ILE A 174 -17.67 -14.65 9.82
N SER A 175 -18.07 -15.40 8.80
CA SER A 175 -19.36 -15.23 8.12
C SER A 175 -20.48 -16.11 8.70
N ASP A 176 -20.13 -17.06 9.57
CA ASP A 176 -21.05 -18.07 10.11
C ASP A 176 -20.99 -18.07 11.65
N SER A 177 -20.08 -18.84 12.25
CA SER A 177 -19.92 -18.91 13.70
C SER A 177 -18.55 -19.41 14.12
N PHE A 178 -18.05 -18.84 15.22
CA PHE A 178 -16.86 -19.30 15.95
C PHE A 178 -17.19 -20.25 17.11
N ALA A 179 -18.36 -20.90 17.09
CA ALA A 179 -18.67 -21.95 18.06
C ALA A 179 -17.71 -23.14 17.87
N PRO A 180 -17.19 -23.77 18.95
CA PRO A 180 -16.21 -24.85 18.85
C PRO A 180 -16.63 -26.00 17.91
N GLU A 181 -17.90 -26.41 17.98
CA GLU A 181 -18.45 -27.49 17.15
C GLU A 181 -18.45 -27.09 15.67
N LYS A 182 -18.78 -25.82 15.39
CA LYS A 182 -18.82 -25.30 14.02
C LYS A 182 -17.43 -25.12 13.45
N LEU A 183 -16.47 -24.65 14.25
CA LEU A 183 -15.07 -24.54 13.84
C LEU A 183 -14.48 -25.91 13.49
N GLN A 184 -14.80 -26.94 14.26
CA GLN A 184 -14.35 -28.30 13.98
C GLN A 184 -14.96 -28.84 12.67
N GLU A 185 -16.25 -28.58 12.43
CA GLU A 185 -16.91 -28.93 11.17
C GLU A 185 -16.25 -28.22 9.97
N LEU A 186 -16.04 -26.91 10.06
CA LEU A 186 -15.42 -26.10 9.00
C LEU A 186 -13.97 -26.52 8.73
N ALA A 187 -13.20 -26.83 9.77
CA ALA A 187 -11.83 -27.33 9.64
C ALA A 187 -11.80 -28.67 8.90
N PHE A 188 -12.67 -29.61 9.28
CA PHE A 188 -12.73 -30.92 8.65
C PHE A 188 -13.15 -30.84 7.17
N GLN A 189 -14.19 -30.06 6.87
CA GLN A 189 -14.62 -29.84 5.49
C GLN A 189 -13.53 -29.19 4.65
N THR A 190 -12.84 -28.18 5.20
CA THR A 190 -11.78 -27.47 4.47
C THR A 190 -10.60 -28.38 4.18
N VAL A 191 -10.09 -29.15 5.16
CA VAL A 191 -8.98 -30.08 4.95
C VAL A 191 -9.27 -31.12 3.85
N GLN A 192 -10.55 -31.49 3.66
CA GLN A 192 -10.98 -32.46 2.64
C GLN A 192 -11.12 -31.90 1.23
N GLU A 193 -10.96 -30.59 1.02
CA GLU A 193 -11.11 -30.03 -0.31
C GLU A 193 -9.99 -30.47 -1.25
N ILE A 194 -10.36 -30.75 -2.50
CA ILE A 194 -9.45 -31.30 -3.53
C ILE A 194 -8.17 -30.47 -3.69
N ARG A 195 -8.25 -29.13 -3.54
CA ARG A 195 -7.06 -28.25 -3.63
C ARG A 195 -6.05 -28.54 -2.53
N HIS A 196 -6.51 -28.76 -1.30
CA HIS A 196 -5.65 -29.01 -0.15
C HIS A 196 -5.10 -30.44 -0.19
N LEU A 197 -5.92 -31.41 -0.61
CA LEU A 197 -5.48 -32.79 -0.83
C LEU A 197 -4.38 -32.89 -1.91
N LYS A 198 -4.46 -32.09 -2.97
CA LYS A 198 -3.41 -32.01 -4.01
C LYS A 198 -2.08 -31.51 -3.45
N GLU A 199 -2.09 -30.50 -2.58
CA GLU A 199 -0.86 -30.01 -1.95
C GLU A 199 -0.31 -31.00 -0.91
N MET A 200 -1.18 -31.68 -0.14
CA MET A 200 -0.75 -32.76 0.75
C MET A 200 -0.03 -33.86 -0.01
N TYR A 201 -0.58 -34.28 -1.15
CA TYR A 201 0.06 -35.27 -2.03
C TYR A 201 1.45 -34.79 -2.51
N ARG A 202 1.55 -33.53 -2.96
CA ARG A 202 2.83 -32.95 -3.40
C ARG A 202 3.89 -32.91 -2.30
N LEU A 203 3.47 -32.68 -1.06
CA LEU A 203 4.34 -32.56 0.11
C LEU A 203 4.57 -33.89 0.83
N ASN A 204 3.97 -34.99 0.36
CA ASN A 204 3.99 -36.29 1.01
C ASN A 204 3.50 -36.23 2.48
N LEU A 205 2.39 -35.53 2.70
CA LEU A 205 1.75 -35.35 4.01
C LEU A 205 0.46 -36.15 4.10
N THR A 206 0.10 -36.58 5.30
CA THR A 206 -1.17 -37.26 5.55
C THR A 206 -2.26 -36.26 5.95
N GLN A 207 -3.51 -36.61 5.69
CA GLN A 207 -4.65 -35.77 6.07
C GLN A 207 -4.76 -35.60 7.59
N ASP A 208 -4.50 -36.68 8.35
CA ASP A 208 -4.56 -36.67 9.82
C ASP A 208 -3.52 -35.73 10.44
N GLU A 209 -2.31 -35.69 9.87
CA GLU A 209 -1.27 -34.75 10.29
C GLU A 209 -1.69 -33.29 10.13
N ILE A 210 -2.30 -32.95 8.98
CA ILE A 210 -2.77 -31.59 8.73
C ILE A 210 -3.94 -31.26 9.66
N LYS A 211 -4.87 -32.22 9.83
CA LYS A 211 -6.04 -32.04 10.68
C LYS A 211 -5.64 -31.76 12.13
N GLN A 212 -4.73 -32.55 12.70
CA GLN A 212 -4.25 -32.34 14.08
C GLN A 212 -3.64 -30.94 14.26
N GLU A 213 -2.79 -30.53 13.32
CA GLU A 213 -2.11 -29.23 13.39
C GLU A 213 -3.10 -28.05 13.22
N VAL A 214 -4.15 -28.20 12.42
CA VAL A 214 -5.23 -27.21 12.29
C VAL A 214 -6.10 -27.15 13.56
N GLU A 215 -6.41 -28.31 14.16
CA GLU A 215 -7.23 -28.41 15.37
C GLU A 215 -6.61 -27.66 16.56
N GLU A 216 -5.27 -27.59 16.65
CA GLU A 216 -4.56 -26.83 17.68
C GLU A 216 -4.87 -25.32 17.67
N TYR A 217 -5.31 -24.76 16.54
CA TYR A 217 -5.58 -23.32 16.39
C TYR A 217 -7.03 -22.95 16.73
N LEU A 218 -7.97 -23.90 16.65
CA LEU A 218 -9.40 -23.62 16.79
C LEU A 218 -9.77 -22.97 18.13
N PRO A 219 -9.19 -23.35 19.28
CA PRO A 219 -9.44 -22.66 20.55
C PRO A 219 -9.08 -21.17 20.52
N SER A 220 -7.99 -20.82 19.81
CA SER A 220 -7.56 -19.42 19.66
C SER A 220 -8.55 -18.61 18.80
N PHE A 221 -9.22 -19.25 17.84
CA PHE A 221 -10.24 -18.59 17.02
C PHE A 221 -11.48 -18.28 17.86
N SER A 222 -11.95 -19.27 18.65
CA SER A 222 -13.05 -19.08 19.60
C SER A 222 -12.73 -17.98 20.62
N LYS A 223 -11.51 -17.98 21.16
CA LYS A 223 -11.04 -16.94 22.08
C LYS A 223 -11.12 -15.55 21.43
N TRP A 224 -10.56 -15.38 20.24
CA TRP A 224 -10.59 -14.11 19.52
C TRP A 224 -12.03 -13.62 19.29
N ALA A 225 -12.93 -14.50 18.86
CA ALA A 225 -14.33 -14.12 18.64
C ALA A 225 -15.06 -13.75 19.95
N GLY A 226 -14.77 -14.45 21.04
CA GLY A 226 -15.27 -14.11 22.38
C GLY A 226 -14.73 -12.76 22.87
N ASP A 227 -13.49 -12.44 22.54
CA ASP A 227 -12.86 -11.17 22.92
C ASP A 227 -13.37 -9.97 22.11
N PHE A 228 -13.62 -10.12 20.80
CA PHE A 228 -13.86 -8.97 19.92
C PHE A 228 -15.24 -8.90 19.25
N MET A 229 -16.02 -10.00 19.19
CA MET A 229 -17.31 -9.99 18.46
C MET A 229 -18.55 -10.12 19.36
N ARG A 230 -18.44 -10.80 20.51
CA ARG A 230 -19.60 -11.21 21.32
C ARG A 230 -19.50 -10.71 22.76
N LYS A 231 -19.87 -9.45 23.00
CA LYS A 231 -20.01 -8.90 24.38
C LYS A 231 -21.22 -7.99 24.52
N ASP A 232 -21.88 -8.07 25.67
CA ASP A 232 -23.12 -7.35 25.96
C ASP A 232 -22.86 -5.86 26.26
N THR A 233 -21.69 -5.51 26.82
CA THR A 233 -21.32 -4.12 27.11
C THR A 233 -19.98 -3.72 26.53
N SER A 234 -19.85 -2.44 26.17
CA SER A 234 -18.65 -1.89 25.53
C SER A 234 -17.40 -1.94 26.43
N ALA A 235 -17.59 -1.95 27.75
CA ALA A 235 -16.51 -2.02 28.75
C ALA A 235 -15.85 -3.40 28.82
N ASP A 236 -16.53 -4.45 28.34
CA ASP A 236 -16.02 -5.81 28.42
C ASP A 236 -15.03 -6.11 27.28
N PHE A 237 -15.01 -5.31 26.20
CA PHE A 237 -14.06 -5.49 25.10
C PHE A 237 -12.62 -5.16 25.55
N PRO A 238 -11.60 -5.84 25.01
CA PRO A 238 -10.21 -5.58 25.36
C PRO A 238 -9.82 -4.12 25.14
N GLN A 239 -9.20 -3.52 26.15
CA GLN A 239 -8.63 -2.18 26.04
C GLN A 239 -7.32 -2.25 25.24
N MET A 240 -7.25 -1.47 24.16
CA MET A 240 -6.10 -1.41 23.26
C MET A 240 -5.61 0.03 23.11
N GLN A 241 -4.33 0.19 22.83
CA GLN A 241 -3.76 1.48 22.44
C GLN A 241 -3.84 1.65 20.93
N LEU A 242 -4.66 2.61 20.50
CA LEU A 242 -4.79 3.03 19.12
C LEU A 242 -4.87 4.56 19.11
N SER A 243 -3.98 5.20 18.37
CA SER A 243 -4.09 6.64 18.07
C SER A 243 -4.29 6.81 16.57
N LEU A 244 -5.47 7.30 16.21
CA LEU A 244 -5.79 7.61 14.82
C LEU A 244 -5.34 9.04 14.50
N PRO A 245 -4.89 9.32 13.27
CA PRO A 245 -4.61 10.69 12.81
C PRO A 245 -5.79 11.67 13.00
N SER A 246 -7.03 11.19 12.91
CA SER A 246 -8.25 11.99 13.13
C SER A 246 -8.64 12.16 14.61
N ASP A 247 -7.88 11.60 15.55
CA ASP A 247 -8.14 11.83 16.97
C ASP A 247 -7.48 13.13 17.42
N ASP A 248 -8.22 13.92 18.21
CA ASP A 248 -7.65 15.11 18.84
C ASP A 248 -6.49 14.71 19.76
N SER A 249 -5.37 15.44 19.66
CA SER A 249 -4.10 15.19 20.35
C SER A 249 -4.17 15.17 21.89
N LYS A 250 -5.34 15.45 22.46
CA LYS A 250 -5.61 15.51 23.91
C LYS A 250 -6.29 14.26 24.47
N ASN A 251 -6.76 13.32 23.65
CA ASN A 251 -7.48 12.15 24.14
C ASN A 251 -6.56 10.96 24.44
N ASN A 252 -6.89 10.23 25.50
CA ASN A 252 -6.24 8.97 25.85
C ASN A 252 -6.28 8.02 24.65
N SER A 253 -5.12 7.47 24.28
CA SER A 253 -4.97 6.52 23.17
C SER A 253 -5.64 5.17 23.44
N THR A 254 -6.18 4.96 24.65
CA THR A 254 -6.87 3.74 25.01
C THR A 254 -8.30 3.73 24.45
N CYS A 255 -8.66 2.64 23.81
CA CYS A 255 -9.99 2.40 23.25
C CYS A 255 -10.38 0.93 23.39
N ASN A 256 -11.67 0.65 23.32
CA ASN A 256 -12.21 -0.69 23.27
C ASN A 256 -12.64 -0.98 21.83
N ILE A 257 -12.20 -2.11 21.28
CA ILE A 257 -12.44 -2.47 19.88
C ILE A 257 -13.47 -3.60 19.80
N GLU A 258 -14.54 -3.36 19.04
CA GLU A 258 -15.58 -4.34 18.72
C GLU A 258 -15.56 -4.59 17.20
N VAL A 259 -15.39 -5.85 16.81
CA VAL A 259 -15.49 -6.31 15.42
C VAL A 259 -16.91 -6.81 15.20
N ILE A 260 -17.68 -6.13 14.36
CA ILE A 260 -19.11 -6.46 14.16
C ILE A 260 -19.25 -7.66 13.24
N LYS A 261 -18.70 -7.56 12.03
CA LYS A 261 -18.85 -8.55 10.96
C LYS A 261 -17.81 -8.34 9.87
N SER A 262 -17.56 -9.38 9.08
CA SER A 262 -16.92 -9.23 7.78
C SER A 262 -17.83 -8.43 6.83
N THR A 263 -17.21 -7.55 6.06
CA THR A 263 -17.82 -6.81 4.94
C THR A 263 -17.40 -7.44 3.63
N ASP A 264 -16.15 -7.90 3.54
CA ASP A 264 -15.60 -8.61 2.38
C ASP A 264 -14.54 -9.61 2.85
N ILE A 265 -14.26 -10.61 2.01
CA ILE A 265 -13.27 -11.66 2.24
C ILE A 265 -12.41 -11.77 0.98
N GLU A 266 -11.09 -11.85 1.15
CA GLU A 266 -10.17 -12.01 0.03
C GLU A 266 -10.26 -10.87 -1.02
N GLU A 267 -10.53 -9.65 -0.56
CA GLU A 267 -10.76 -8.47 -1.39
C GLU A 267 -9.50 -8.08 -2.18
N SER A 268 -9.56 -8.22 -3.51
CA SER A 268 -8.46 -7.83 -4.41
C SER A 268 -8.64 -6.37 -4.88
N ILE A 269 -7.64 -5.54 -4.62
CA ILE A 269 -7.64 -4.11 -4.96
C ILE A 269 -6.40 -3.77 -5.78
N TRP A 270 -6.61 -3.03 -6.86
CA TRP A 270 -5.57 -2.41 -7.68
C TRP A 270 -5.69 -0.89 -7.50
N SER A 271 -4.58 -0.26 -7.12
CA SER A 271 -4.49 1.18 -6.90
C SER A 271 -3.57 1.81 -7.93
N PRO A 272 -4.13 2.39 -9.01
CA PRO A 272 -3.36 3.20 -9.95
C PRO A 272 -2.93 4.54 -9.33
N ARG A 273 -3.51 4.95 -8.20
CA ARG A 273 -3.05 6.13 -7.45
C ARG A 273 -1.73 5.85 -6.75
N PHE A 274 -1.63 4.74 -6.02
CA PHE A 274 -0.42 4.42 -5.25
C PHE A 274 0.58 3.51 -5.97
N GLY A 275 0.28 3.01 -7.18
CA GLY A 275 1.12 2.03 -7.86
C GLY A 275 1.15 0.68 -7.14
N LEU A 276 0.09 0.35 -6.40
CA LEU A 276 0.02 -0.81 -5.52
C LEU A 276 -1.09 -1.77 -5.95
N LYS A 277 -0.90 -3.06 -5.65
CA LYS A 277 -1.97 -4.05 -5.66
C LYS A 277 -1.87 -4.92 -4.41
N GLY A 278 -2.99 -5.49 -4.01
CA GLY A 278 -3.02 -6.38 -2.86
C GLY A 278 -4.31 -7.15 -2.76
N LYS A 279 -4.31 -8.11 -1.85
CA LYS A 279 -5.45 -8.94 -1.51
C LYS A 279 -5.60 -8.89 0.01
N ILE A 280 -6.63 -8.19 0.48
CA ILE A 280 -6.91 -8.07 1.92
C ILE A 280 -7.57 -9.37 2.36
N ASP A 281 -7.02 -10.05 3.39
CA ASP A 281 -7.57 -11.33 3.87
C ASP A 281 -9.05 -11.19 4.26
N VAL A 282 -9.35 -10.21 5.11
CA VAL A 282 -10.71 -9.90 5.55
C VAL A 282 -10.88 -8.40 5.70
N THR A 283 -11.97 -7.84 5.18
CA THR A 283 -12.37 -6.44 5.44
C THR A 283 -13.49 -6.46 6.48
N VAL A 284 -13.32 -5.78 7.62
CA VAL A 284 -14.25 -5.85 8.77
C VAL A 284 -14.84 -4.49 9.14
N GLY A 285 -16.09 -4.50 9.59
CA GLY A 285 -16.71 -3.35 10.24
C GLY A 285 -16.35 -3.32 11.73
N VAL A 286 -15.80 -2.21 12.20
CA VAL A 286 -15.23 -2.06 13.54
C VAL A 286 -15.86 -0.85 14.23
N LYS A 287 -16.29 -1.02 15.49
CA LYS A 287 -16.60 0.10 16.39
C LYS A 287 -15.44 0.31 17.34
N ILE A 288 -15.02 1.56 17.45
CA ILE A 288 -13.97 2.01 18.36
C ILE A 288 -14.66 2.86 19.43
N HIS A 289 -14.68 2.34 20.65
CA HIS A 289 -15.29 3.00 21.81
C HIS A 289 -14.20 3.72 22.61
N ARG A 290 -14.37 5.02 22.84
CA ARG A 290 -13.50 5.87 23.67
C ARG A 290 -14.34 6.63 24.69
N GLY A 291 -14.42 6.14 25.92
CA GLY A 291 -15.32 6.71 26.92
C GLY A 291 -16.76 6.64 26.44
N CYS A 292 -17.41 7.79 26.24
CA CYS A 292 -18.78 7.87 25.73
C CYS A 292 -18.87 7.98 24.20
N GLU A 293 -17.75 8.19 23.51
CA GLU A 293 -17.72 8.34 22.04
C GLU A 293 -17.53 6.99 21.35
N MET A 294 -18.25 6.79 20.25
CA MET A 294 -18.14 5.61 19.41
C MET A 294 -17.93 6.04 17.95
N LYS A 295 -16.85 5.57 17.34
CA LYS A 295 -16.55 5.76 15.92
C LYS A 295 -16.67 4.43 15.19
N TYR A 296 -17.42 4.39 14.09
CA TYR A 296 -17.49 3.24 13.20
C TYR A 296 -16.53 3.39 12.03
N LYS A 297 -15.74 2.36 11.74
CA LYS A 297 -14.79 2.33 10.62
C LYS A 297 -14.81 0.96 9.95
N ILE A 298 -14.54 0.94 8.64
CA ILE A 298 -14.31 -0.30 7.89
C ILE A 298 -12.80 -0.45 7.76
N MET A 299 -12.21 -1.51 8.33
CA MET A 299 -10.77 -1.69 8.42
C MET A 299 -10.29 -2.99 7.75
N PRO A 300 -9.10 -3.00 7.15
CA PRO A 300 -8.46 -4.24 6.73
C PRO A 300 -7.98 -5.04 7.95
N LEU A 301 -8.23 -6.35 7.93
CA LEU A 301 -7.75 -7.33 8.90
C LEU A 301 -6.84 -8.33 8.17
N GLU A 302 -5.57 -8.32 8.53
CA GLU A 302 -4.56 -9.26 8.03
C GLU A 302 -4.42 -10.44 8.99
N LEU A 303 -4.43 -11.65 8.43
CA LEU A 303 -4.28 -12.88 9.19
C LEU A 303 -2.83 -13.37 9.08
N LYS A 304 -2.26 -13.82 10.19
CA LYS A 304 -0.93 -14.44 10.21
C LYS A 304 -0.95 -15.76 10.95
N THR A 305 -0.38 -16.76 10.30
CA THR A 305 -0.11 -18.07 10.91
C THR A 305 1.35 -18.17 11.38
N GLY A 306 1.58 -18.98 12.40
CA GLY A 306 2.92 -19.18 12.97
C GLY A 306 3.29 -18.18 14.07
N LYS A 307 4.53 -17.67 14.04
CA LYS A 307 5.11 -16.88 15.14
C LYS A 307 4.46 -15.50 15.24
N GLU A 308 3.93 -15.20 16.43
CA GLU A 308 3.54 -13.85 16.84
C GLU A 308 4.78 -12.95 16.96
N SER A 309 5.15 -12.32 15.85
CA SER A 309 6.38 -11.52 15.74
C SER A 309 6.13 -10.02 15.78
N ASN A 310 4.92 -9.58 15.46
CA ASN A 310 4.56 -8.17 15.24
C ASN A 310 5.65 -7.42 14.44
N SER A 311 6.16 -8.10 13.40
CA SER A 311 7.33 -7.63 12.65
C SER A 311 7.02 -6.37 11.84
N ILE A 312 8.06 -5.62 11.49
CA ILE A 312 7.94 -4.44 10.62
C ILE A 312 7.28 -4.85 9.30
N GLU A 313 7.64 -6.01 8.73
CA GLU A 313 7.05 -6.48 7.48
C GLU A 313 5.54 -6.73 7.59
N HIS A 314 5.09 -7.36 8.69
CA HIS A 314 3.66 -7.61 8.89
C HIS A 314 2.89 -6.29 9.09
N ARG A 315 3.47 -5.35 9.84
CA ARG A 315 2.86 -4.03 10.05
C ARG A 315 2.80 -3.21 8.76
N SER A 316 3.87 -3.22 7.97
CA SER A 316 3.92 -2.54 6.67
C SER A 316 2.89 -3.09 5.70
N GLN A 317 2.64 -4.40 5.66
CA GLN A 317 1.54 -4.97 4.85
C GLN A 317 0.20 -4.36 5.24
N VAL A 318 -0.10 -4.27 6.54
CA VAL A 318 -1.36 -3.67 7.02
C VAL A 318 -1.44 -2.18 6.68
N VAL A 319 -0.35 -1.42 6.83
CA VAL A 319 -0.29 -0.01 6.41
C VAL A 319 -0.59 0.13 4.92
N LEU A 320 0.00 -0.71 4.07
CA LEU A 320 -0.25 -0.70 2.62
C LEU A 320 -1.71 -1.05 2.30
N TYR A 321 -2.35 -1.94 3.05
CA TYR A 321 -3.78 -2.21 2.90
C TYR A 321 -4.67 -1.01 3.26
N THR A 322 -4.23 -0.12 4.14
CA THR A 322 -4.96 1.14 4.38
C THR A 322 -4.92 2.07 3.17
N LEU A 323 -3.79 2.12 2.44
CA LEU A 323 -3.68 2.88 1.19
C LEU A 323 -4.58 2.26 0.12
N LEU A 324 -4.52 0.93 -0.07
CA LEU A 324 -5.41 0.24 -1.02
C LEU A 324 -6.89 0.44 -0.69
N SER A 325 -7.25 0.48 0.59
CA SER A 325 -8.64 0.71 1.00
C SER A 325 -9.19 2.06 0.50
N GLN A 326 -8.34 3.07 0.31
CA GLN A 326 -8.76 4.39 -0.17
C GLN A 326 -9.30 4.40 -1.61
N GLU A 327 -9.06 3.34 -2.38
CA GLU A 327 -9.65 3.15 -3.72
C GLU A 327 -11.13 2.76 -3.69
N ARG A 328 -11.61 2.26 -2.55
CA ARG A 328 -12.97 1.69 -2.42
C ARG A 328 -13.81 2.40 -1.36
N ARG A 329 -13.17 3.03 -0.38
CA ARG A 329 -13.81 3.56 0.82
C ARG A 329 -12.94 4.68 1.43
N PRO A 330 -13.47 5.48 2.37
CA PRO A 330 -12.67 6.47 3.09
C PRO A 330 -11.47 5.84 3.79
N ASP A 331 -10.40 6.63 4.04
CA ASP A 331 -9.19 6.15 4.72
C ASP A 331 -9.55 5.50 6.07
N PRO A 332 -9.25 4.20 6.26
CA PRO A 332 -9.50 3.53 7.52
C PRO A 332 -8.59 4.03 8.64
N GLU A 333 -7.49 4.72 8.31
CA GLU A 333 -6.47 5.29 9.21
C GLU A 333 -5.65 4.26 10.02
N ALA A 334 -6.17 3.05 10.17
CA ALA A 334 -5.53 1.91 10.79
C ALA A 334 -6.07 0.61 10.18
N GLY A 335 -5.31 -0.46 10.38
CA GLY A 335 -5.78 -1.83 10.16
C GLY A 335 -5.53 -2.71 11.38
N LEU A 336 -5.90 -3.98 11.26
CA LEU A 336 -5.80 -4.98 12.31
C LEU A 336 -4.89 -6.12 11.85
N LEU A 337 -4.04 -6.60 12.73
CA LEU A 337 -3.15 -7.74 12.50
C LEU A 337 -3.46 -8.84 13.50
N LEU A 338 -3.97 -9.98 13.04
CA LEU A 338 -4.36 -11.11 13.88
C LEU A 338 -3.40 -12.29 13.73
N TYR A 339 -2.80 -12.70 14.85
CA TYR A 339 -2.05 -13.95 14.92
C TYR A 339 -2.97 -15.10 15.30
N LEU A 340 -3.27 -15.93 14.31
CA LEU A 340 -4.23 -17.03 14.43
C LEU A 340 -3.81 -18.08 15.48
N LYS A 341 -2.50 -18.25 15.72
CA LYS A 341 -1.99 -19.21 16.71
C LYS A 341 -2.41 -18.88 18.14
N THR A 342 -2.42 -17.59 18.50
CA THR A 342 -2.64 -17.12 19.88
C THR A 342 -3.97 -16.39 20.05
N GLY A 343 -4.63 -16.02 18.95
CA GLY A 343 -5.82 -15.17 18.94
C GLY A 343 -5.51 -13.70 19.26
N GLN A 344 -4.23 -13.32 19.32
CA GLN A 344 -3.83 -11.95 19.66
C GLN A 344 -3.96 -11.04 18.45
N MET A 345 -4.69 -9.94 18.63
CA MET A 345 -4.92 -8.93 17.61
C MET A 345 -4.20 -7.63 17.96
N TYR A 346 -3.49 -7.06 16.99
CA TYR A 346 -2.75 -5.82 17.12
C TYR A 346 -3.34 -4.73 16.22
N PRO A 347 -3.70 -3.56 16.77
CA PRO A 347 -3.98 -2.40 15.95
C PRO A 347 -2.70 -1.88 15.29
N VAL A 348 -2.79 -1.53 14.00
CA VAL A 348 -1.69 -0.97 13.21
C VAL A 348 -2.13 0.39 12.68
N PRO A 349 -1.82 1.50 13.37
CA PRO A 349 -2.09 2.84 12.84
C PRO A 349 -1.23 3.09 11.59
N ALA A 350 -1.83 3.73 10.59
CA ALA A 350 -1.16 4.07 9.34
C ALA A 350 -0.79 5.55 9.34
N LYS A 351 0.31 5.89 10.03
CA LYS A 351 0.80 7.26 10.12
C LYS A 351 1.43 7.68 8.79
N HIS A 352 1.50 8.99 8.54
CA HIS A 352 2.13 9.54 7.33
C HIS A 352 3.58 9.04 7.17
N LEU A 353 4.37 9.05 8.25
CA LEU A 353 5.74 8.55 8.26
C LEU A 353 5.85 7.08 7.81
N ASP A 354 4.91 6.23 8.24
CA ASP A 354 4.90 4.81 7.91
C ASP A 354 4.50 4.61 6.44
N LYS A 355 3.48 5.34 5.96
CA LYS A 355 3.05 5.34 4.55
C LYS A 355 4.15 5.81 3.61
N ARG A 356 4.94 6.80 4.03
CA ARG A 356 6.08 7.37 3.29
C ARG A 356 7.31 6.46 3.29
N GLY A 357 7.53 5.71 4.37
CA GLY A 357 8.67 4.82 4.52
C GLY A 357 8.51 3.44 3.87
N CYS A 358 7.28 3.10 3.46
CA CYS A 358 6.97 1.94 2.64
C CYS A 358 7.05 2.30 1.17
#